data_AF-A0A0R2BLZ0-F1
#
_entry.id   AF-A0A0R2BLZ0-F1
#
_cell.length_a   1.000
_cell.length_b   1.000
_cell.length_c   1.000
_cell.angle_alpha   90.00
_cell.angle_beta   90.00
_cell.angle_gamma   90.00
#
_symmetry.space_group_name_H-M   'P 1'
#
loop_
_entity.id
_entity.type
_entity.pdbx_description
1 polymer ?
#
loop_
_entity_poly.entity_id
_entity_poly.type
_entity_poly.pdbx_seq_one_letter_code
_entity_poly.pdbx_strand_id
1 'polypeptide(L)'
;MFIFVGCAGGGSSSLFCQRIVTAVNTTDPNLKATVTDVQTALHDPEAVLDNNDLLFAYGAIDALQLYNAFDFGQVFDVILVAPQVRYRTEEKRALMVDYPTMLIDLPNDIFGKMDGVLAFERLRGELLSLDWLRAYRSSLLPTGKSSDKDIEILVIGADHQDPQFTQVFEQWQTQSGIRALRRTFTIVNLLQYRPLVDYEIRFLFGSFAQLDQKTLPNIERRIDGMIVVSEHPEVSLKKLRSKMATAHIPVLMVDDRDVRQGSRLANLNKALLDFMRLVQLQTEAATGATTVFKKKVKPVKKKTAFFGLVSWRVK
;
A
#
# COMPACT_ATOMS: atom_id res chain seq x y z
N MET A 1 15.39 0.03 12.57
CA MET A 1 15.13 -1.07 11.63
C MET A 1 13.85 -1.79 12.02
N PHE A 2 12.97 -2.05 11.05
CA PHE A 2 11.68 -2.73 11.19
C PHE A 2 11.77 -4.13 10.61
N ILE A 3 11.53 -5.14 11.44
CA ILE A 3 11.72 -6.56 11.12
C ILE A 3 10.39 -7.29 11.32
N PHE A 4 9.86 -7.92 10.29
CA PHE A 4 8.71 -8.81 10.40
C PHE A 4 9.16 -10.26 10.48
N VAL A 5 8.68 -11.02 11.48
CA VAL A 5 8.92 -12.46 11.63
C VAL A 5 7.62 -13.22 11.39
N GLY A 6 7.52 -13.85 10.22
CA GLY A 6 6.34 -14.58 9.77
C GLY A 6 6.45 -16.08 10.04
N CYS A 7 5.46 -16.66 10.74
CA CYS A 7 5.38 -18.10 10.98
C CYS A 7 4.02 -18.67 10.54
N ALA A 8 3.68 -19.93 10.83
CA ALA A 8 2.39 -20.48 10.39
C ALA A 8 1.17 -19.76 10.99
N GLY A 9 1.24 -19.35 12.27
CA GLY A 9 0.08 -18.80 12.99
C GLY A 9 0.37 -17.65 13.95
N GLY A 10 1.57 -17.07 13.92
CA GLY A 10 1.98 -15.95 14.80
C GLY A 10 2.45 -16.35 16.20
N GLY A 11 2.00 -17.46 16.76
CA GLY A 11 2.36 -17.87 18.13
C GLY A 11 3.86 -18.09 18.34
N SER A 12 4.49 -18.92 17.50
CA SER A 12 5.93 -19.22 17.61
C SER A 12 6.80 -18.01 17.27
N SER A 13 6.37 -17.14 16.34
CA SER A 13 7.10 -15.91 16.01
C SER A 13 6.98 -14.88 17.12
N SER A 14 5.84 -14.81 17.81
CA SER A 14 5.67 -13.97 19.00
C SER A 14 6.67 -14.33 20.09
N LEU A 15 6.76 -15.63 20.45
CA LEU A 15 7.71 -16.10 21.46
C LEU A 15 9.16 -15.83 21.04
N PHE A 16 9.50 -16.11 19.78
CA PHE A 16 10.84 -15.82 19.24
C PHE A 16 11.18 -14.33 19.34
N CYS A 17 10.27 -13.45 18.91
CA CYS A 17 10.47 -12.00 18.95
C CYS A 17 10.62 -11.47 20.40
N GLN A 18 9.81 -11.96 21.34
CA GLN A 18 9.93 -11.58 22.74
C GLN A 18 11.29 -11.98 23.32
N ARG A 19 11.77 -13.19 23.02
CA ARG A 19 13.05 -13.69 23.51
C ARG A 19 14.24 -12.94 22.92
N ILE A 20 14.24 -12.68 21.61
CA ILE A 20 15.33 -11.92 20.97
C ILE A 20 15.34 -10.46 21.45
N VAL A 21 14.17 -9.82 21.59
CA VAL A 21 14.08 -8.45 22.13
C VAL A 21 14.58 -8.37 23.57
N THR A 22 14.21 -9.36 24.39
CA THR A 22 14.73 -9.46 25.77
C THR A 22 16.25 -9.59 25.76
N ALA A 23 16.80 -10.45 24.90
CA ALA A 23 18.25 -10.64 24.79
C ALA A 23 18.97 -9.37 24.32
N VAL A 24 18.46 -8.67 23.30
CA VAL A 24 19.04 -7.40 22.83
C VAL A 24 19.13 -6.41 24.00
N ASN A 25 18.00 -6.19 24.69
CA ASN A 25 17.90 -5.20 25.76
C ASN A 25 18.71 -5.56 27.02
N THR A 26 19.07 -6.83 27.21
CA THR A 26 19.89 -7.26 28.36
C THR A 26 21.38 -7.39 28.04
N THR A 27 21.74 -7.67 26.78
CA THR A 27 23.12 -7.98 26.39
C THR A 27 23.85 -6.85 25.67
N ASP A 28 23.15 -5.95 24.99
CA ASP A 28 23.77 -4.83 24.27
C ASP A 28 23.28 -3.48 24.82
N PRO A 29 24.12 -2.72 25.55
CA PRO A 29 23.70 -1.44 26.12
C PRO A 29 23.51 -0.33 25.08
N ASN A 30 23.96 -0.52 23.83
CA ASN A 30 23.86 0.46 22.76
C ASN A 30 22.66 0.25 21.84
N LEU A 31 21.89 -0.82 22.04
CA LEU A 31 20.74 -1.16 21.22
C LEU A 31 19.50 -1.32 22.08
N LYS A 32 18.41 -0.72 21.63
CA LYS A 32 17.07 -0.93 22.20
C LYS A 32 16.16 -1.58 21.18
N ALA A 33 15.47 -2.62 21.59
CA ALA A 33 14.51 -3.32 20.77
C ALA A 33 13.14 -3.37 21.43
N THR A 34 12.09 -3.39 20.61
CA THR A 34 10.71 -3.60 21.04
C THR A 34 10.01 -4.62 20.15
N VAL A 35 8.91 -5.18 20.64
CA VAL A 35 8.13 -6.22 19.98
C VAL A 35 6.66 -5.83 19.90
N THR A 36 6.02 -6.14 18.77
CA THR A 36 4.57 -5.96 18.59
C THR A 36 3.99 -6.99 17.62
N ASP A 37 2.66 -7.01 17.45
CA ASP A 37 2.03 -7.76 16.37
C ASP A 37 2.02 -6.96 15.05
N VAL A 38 1.98 -7.67 13.92
CA VAL A 38 2.05 -7.08 12.58
C VAL A 38 0.94 -6.06 12.28
N GLN A 39 -0.27 -6.22 12.82
CA GLN A 39 -1.36 -5.27 12.55
C GLN A 39 -1.10 -3.94 13.25
N THR A 40 -0.63 -3.99 14.50
CA THR A 40 -0.21 -2.80 15.26
C THR A 40 0.97 -2.09 14.58
N ALA A 41 1.97 -2.83 14.11
CA ALA A 41 3.11 -2.27 13.38
C ALA A 41 2.70 -1.57 12.08
N LEU A 42 1.76 -2.15 11.32
CA LEU A 42 1.25 -1.55 10.08
C LEU A 42 0.37 -0.32 10.31
N HIS A 43 -0.27 -0.21 11.48
CA HIS A 43 -1.17 0.90 11.79
C HIS A 43 -0.44 2.19 12.17
N ASP A 44 0.54 2.11 13.07
CA ASP A 44 1.31 3.27 13.54
C ASP A 44 2.77 2.90 13.86
N PRO A 45 3.61 2.68 12.82
CA PRO A 45 4.97 2.18 13.01
C PRO A 45 5.86 3.12 13.83
N GLU A 46 5.68 4.44 13.70
CA GLU A 46 6.46 5.44 14.44
C GLU A 46 6.14 5.40 15.94
N ALA A 47 4.85 5.30 16.30
CA ALA A 47 4.46 5.26 17.70
C ALA A 47 4.92 3.97 18.39
N VAL A 48 4.98 2.85 17.65
CA VAL A 48 5.42 1.56 18.18
C VAL A 48 6.94 1.52 18.33
N LEU A 49 7.70 2.04 17.36
CA LEU A 49 9.15 2.11 17.48
C LEU A 49 9.58 3.04 18.62
N ASP A 50 8.92 4.20 18.75
CA ASP A 50 9.22 5.25 19.74
C ASP A 50 10.73 5.60 19.79
N ASN A 51 11.43 5.33 20.89
CA ASN A 51 12.86 5.58 21.08
C ASN A 51 13.71 4.29 20.97
N ASN A 52 13.20 3.25 20.33
CA ASN A 52 13.92 2.00 20.10
C ASN A 52 14.61 2.00 18.73
N ASP A 53 15.71 1.27 18.61
CA ASP A 53 16.46 1.12 17.36
C ASP A 53 15.87 0.02 16.48
N LEU A 54 15.34 -1.03 17.10
CA LEU A 54 14.80 -2.22 16.43
C LEU A 54 13.34 -2.46 16.80
N LEU A 55 12.49 -2.70 15.79
CA LEU A 55 11.13 -3.22 15.98
C LEU A 55 11.03 -4.62 15.41
N PHE A 56 10.67 -5.59 16.25
CA PHE A 56 10.30 -6.94 15.84
C PHE A 56 8.78 -7.08 15.83
N ALA A 57 8.18 -7.14 14.64
CA ALA A 57 6.76 -7.44 14.47
C ALA A 57 6.58 -8.95 14.22
N TYR A 58 5.65 -9.59 14.93
CA TYR A 58 5.33 -11.00 14.71
C TYR A 58 3.96 -11.19 14.04
N GLY A 59 3.81 -12.29 13.31
CA GLY A 59 2.52 -12.69 12.75
C GLY A 59 2.57 -14.00 11.98
N ALA A 60 1.43 -14.37 11.41
CA ALA A 60 1.38 -15.41 10.39
C ALA A 60 2.07 -14.89 9.11
N ILE A 61 2.78 -15.74 8.36
CA ILE A 61 3.37 -15.35 7.07
C ILE A 61 2.29 -14.89 6.07
N ASP A 62 1.07 -15.42 6.22
CA ASP A 62 -0.11 -15.01 5.46
C ASP A 62 -0.66 -13.65 5.88
N ALA A 63 -0.08 -12.97 6.86
CA ALA A 63 -0.30 -11.55 7.05
C ALA A 63 0.24 -10.74 5.85
N LEU A 64 1.28 -11.22 5.16
CA LEU A 64 1.73 -10.65 3.89
C LEU A 64 0.94 -11.26 2.73
N GLN A 65 0.16 -10.40 2.09
CA GLN A 65 -0.70 -10.71 0.96
C GLN A 65 -0.50 -9.68 -0.15
N LEU A 66 -1.00 -9.99 -1.34
CA LEU A 66 -0.91 -9.08 -2.48
C LEU A 66 -1.50 -7.68 -2.17
N TYR A 67 -2.58 -7.61 -1.40
CA TYR A 67 -3.29 -6.36 -1.12
C TYR A 67 -2.59 -5.43 -0.14
N ASN A 68 -1.65 -5.92 0.67
CA ASN A 68 -0.92 -5.13 1.65
C ASN A 68 0.60 -5.17 1.44
N ALA A 69 1.08 -5.76 0.34
CA ALA A 69 2.50 -5.79 -0.02
C ALA A 69 3.14 -4.39 -0.05
N PHE A 70 2.38 -3.35 -0.43
CA PHE A 70 2.84 -1.97 -0.36
C PHE A 70 3.03 -1.49 1.08
N ASP A 71 2.05 -1.70 1.96
CA ASP A 71 2.17 -1.29 3.35
C ASP A 71 3.35 -2.02 4.02
N PHE A 72 3.50 -3.32 3.75
CA PHE A 72 4.68 -4.09 4.17
C PHE A 72 5.99 -3.51 3.60
N GLY A 73 5.99 -3.15 2.32
CA GLY A 73 7.15 -2.59 1.62
C GLY A 73 7.58 -1.20 2.10
N GLN A 74 6.64 -0.44 2.67
CA GLN A 74 6.89 0.87 3.27
C GLN A 74 7.34 0.77 4.73
N VAL A 75 6.78 -0.19 5.48
CA VAL A 75 7.00 -0.31 6.93
C VAL A 75 8.21 -1.18 7.26
N PHE A 76 8.37 -2.33 6.61
CA PHE A 76 9.38 -3.32 7.00
C PHE A 76 10.62 -3.24 6.12
N ASP A 77 11.77 -3.27 6.77
CA ASP A 77 13.07 -3.35 6.11
C ASP A 77 13.39 -4.80 5.72
N VAL A 78 13.01 -5.74 6.60
CA VAL A 78 13.28 -7.17 6.45
C VAL A 78 12.07 -8.01 6.86
N ILE A 79 11.79 -9.04 6.07
CA ILE A 79 10.83 -10.11 6.33
C ILE A 79 11.62 -11.40 6.54
N LEU A 80 11.54 -11.93 7.76
CA LEU A 80 12.15 -13.18 8.18
C LEU A 80 11.08 -14.28 8.17
N VAL A 81 11.27 -15.30 7.32
CA VAL A 81 10.33 -16.40 7.13
C VAL A 81 10.74 -17.58 8.00
N ALA A 82 9.88 -17.97 8.94
CA ALA A 82 10.15 -19.10 9.82
C ALA A 82 10.26 -20.42 9.03
N PRO A 83 11.10 -21.37 9.47
CA PRO A 83 11.39 -22.56 8.67
C PRO A 83 10.17 -23.42 8.33
N GLN A 84 9.19 -23.52 9.23
CA GLN A 84 7.96 -24.30 9.00
C GLN A 84 7.10 -23.78 7.84
N VAL A 85 7.33 -22.54 7.39
CA VAL A 85 6.63 -21.93 6.25
C VAL A 85 7.57 -21.52 5.12
N ARG A 86 8.82 -22.03 5.12
CA ARG A 86 9.84 -21.73 4.10
C ARG A 86 9.39 -22.03 2.68
N TYR A 87 8.51 -23.01 2.49
CA TYR A 87 7.93 -23.32 1.17
C TYR A 87 7.12 -22.14 0.57
N ARG A 88 6.75 -21.13 1.38
CA ARG A 88 6.08 -19.89 0.95
C ARG A 88 7.04 -18.78 0.55
N THR A 89 8.35 -18.92 0.78
CA THR A 89 9.33 -17.84 0.62
C THR A 89 9.37 -17.29 -0.80
N GLU A 90 9.38 -18.16 -1.82
CA GLU A 90 9.36 -17.72 -3.23
C GLU A 90 8.06 -17.01 -3.61
N GLU A 91 6.91 -17.52 -3.13
CA GLU A 91 5.61 -16.86 -3.30
C GLU A 91 5.63 -15.44 -2.72
N LYS A 92 6.12 -15.27 -1.49
CA LYS A 92 6.18 -13.96 -0.84
C LYS A 92 7.26 -13.07 -1.44
N ARG A 93 8.38 -13.63 -1.92
CA ARG A 93 9.43 -12.89 -2.63
C ARG A 93 8.88 -12.25 -3.90
N ALA A 94 8.02 -12.96 -4.64
CA ALA A 94 7.35 -12.42 -5.81
C ALA A 94 6.43 -11.23 -5.48
N LEU A 95 5.79 -11.21 -4.31
CA LEU A 95 4.99 -10.06 -3.86
C LEU A 95 5.84 -8.83 -3.50
N MET A 96 7.08 -9.06 -3.04
CA MET A 96 7.99 -8.03 -2.55
C MET A 96 9.05 -7.58 -3.57
N VAL A 97 8.93 -8.02 -4.82
CA VAL A 97 9.94 -7.80 -5.87
C VAL A 97 10.17 -6.32 -6.17
N ASP A 98 9.11 -5.53 -6.15
CA ASP A 98 9.14 -4.09 -6.48
C ASP A 98 9.42 -3.20 -5.26
N TYR A 99 9.72 -3.81 -4.10
CA TYR A 99 9.97 -3.10 -2.86
C TYR A 99 11.40 -3.37 -2.36
N PRO A 100 12.03 -2.40 -1.68
CA PRO A 100 13.38 -2.56 -1.16
C PRO A 100 13.46 -3.57 -0.01
N THR A 101 12.31 -3.95 0.59
CA THR A 101 12.22 -4.93 1.67
C THR A 101 12.87 -6.25 1.28
N MET A 102 13.75 -6.73 2.16
CA MET A 102 14.45 -7.99 1.98
C MET A 102 13.61 -9.15 2.54
N LEU A 103 13.60 -10.28 1.85
CA LEU A 103 12.87 -11.48 2.28
C LEU A 103 13.81 -12.68 2.36
N ILE A 104 13.89 -13.27 3.56
CA ILE A 104 14.95 -14.20 3.95
C ILE A 104 14.38 -15.31 4.81
N ASP A 105 14.90 -16.51 4.60
CA ASP A 105 14.58 -17.67 5.42
C ASP A 105 15.37 -17.66 6.73
N LEU A 106 14.66 -17.79 7.85
CA LEU A 106 15.31 -18.04 9.12
C LEU A 106 15.92 -19.44 9.13
N PRO A 107 17.18 -19.59 9.59
CA PRO A 107 17.76 -20.89 9.86
C PRO A 107 17.01 -21.66 10.95
N ASN A 108 16.92 -22.99 10.78
CA ASN A 108 16.24 -23.90 11.71
C ASN A 108 16.81 -23.84 13.12
N ASP A 109 18.13 -23.73 13.22
CA ASP A 109 18.87 -23.73 14.47
C ASP A 109 18.78 -22.39 15.23
N ILE A 110 18.41 -21.31 14.55
CA ILE A 110 18.08 -20.02 15.16
C ILE A 110 16.63 -20.04 15.66
N PHE A 111 15.67 -20.34 14.79
CA PHE A 111 14.25 -20.26 15.14
C PHE A 111 13.80 -21.43 16.05
N GLY A 112 14.22 -22.66 15.75
CA GLY A 112 13.75 -23.87 16.42
C GLY A 112 14.22 -24.01 17.88
N LYS A 113 15.36 -23.43 18.24
CA LYS A 113 15.86 -23.44 19.63
C LYS A 113 15.14 -22.44 20.53
N MET A 114 14.49 -21.43 19.94
CA MET A 114 13.85 -20.33 20.67
C MET A 114 14.79 -19.67 21.68
N ASP A 115 16.10 -19.64 21.43
CA ASP A 115 17.08 -19.02 22.31
C ASP A 115 17.33 -17.59 21.81
N GLY A 116 16.92 -16.59 22.61
CA GLY A 116 17.02 -15.19 22.23
C GLY A 116 18.46 -14.69 22.12
N VAL A 117 19.37 -15.19 22.96
CA VAL A 117 20.78 -14.75 22.97
C VAL A 117 21.48 -15.32 21.74
N LEU A 118 21.33 -16.62 21.51
CA LEU A 118 21.87 -17.28 20.32
C LEU A 118 21.32 -16.66 19.03
N ALA A 119 20.01 -16.37 19.02
CA ALA A 119 19.38 -15.73 17.86
C ALA A 119 19.92 -14.33 17.62
N PHE A 120 20.07 -13.51 18.67
CA PHE A 120 20.64 -12.17 18.53
C PHE A 120 22.09 -12.22 18.05
N GLU A 121 22.95 -13.04 18.65
CA GLU A 121 24.35 -13.18 18.26
C GLU A 121 24.50 -13.54 16.78
N ARG A 122 23.70 -14.50 16.31
CA ARG A 122 23.78 -14.99 14.94
C ARG A 122 23.13 -14.04 13.93
N LEU A 123 22.01 -13.42 14.28
CA LEU A 123 21.32 -12.50 13.39
C LEU A 123 21.95 -11.11 13.36
N ARG A 124 22.75 -10.71 14.36
CA ARG A 124 23.33 -9.36 14.43
C ARG A 124 24.12 -9.00 13.16
N GLY A 125 25.06 -9.85 12.75
CA GLY A 125 25.86 -9.61 11.54
C GLY A 125 25.03 -9.67 10.25
N GLU A 126 24.01 -10.53 10.24
CA GLU A 126 23.08 -10.67 9.13
C GLU A 126 22.20 -9.42 8.99
N LEU A 127 21.57 -8.94 10.05
CA LEU A 127 20.74 -7.74 10.06
C LEU A 127 21.49 -6.50 9.59
N LEU A 128 22.76 -6.34 9.98
CA LEU A 128 23.62 -5.27 9.45
C LEU A 128 23.80 -5.41 7.94
N SER A 129 24.18 -6.60 7.47
CA SER A 129 24.39 -6.86 6.04
C SER A 129 23.11 -6.60 5.23
N LEU A 130 21.95 -6.90 5.81
CA LEU A 130 20.65 -6.68 5.19
C LEU A 130 20.25 -5.21 5.13
N ASP A 131 20.61 -4.43 6.14
CA ASP A 131 20.41 -2.99 6.12
C ASP A 131 21.20 -2.34 4.96
N TRP A 132 22.46 -2.75 4.78
CA TRP A 132 23.28 -2.33 3.64
C TRP A 132 22.70 -2.77 2.29
N LEU A 133 22.28 -4.03 2.16
CA LEU A 133 21.67 -4.56 0.94
C LEU A 133 20.35 -3.85 0.60
N ARG A 134 19.54 -3.54 1.61
CA ARG A 134 18.29 -2.80 1.45
C ARG A 134 18.57 -1.37 1.00
N ALA A 135 19.56 -0.70 1.57
CA ALA A 135 19.98 0.63 1.12
C ALA A 135 20.45 0.62 -0.35
N TYR A 136 21.26 -0.38 -0.73
CA TYR A 136 21.69 -0.57 -2.13
C TYR A 136 20.50 -0.84 -3.06
N ARG A 137 19.59 -1.76 -2.68
CA ARG A 137 18.40 -2.07 -3.47
C ARG A 137 17.46 -0.86 -3.60
N SER A 138 17.33 -0.05 -2.56
CA SER A 138 16.59 1.21 -2.61
C SER A 138 17.22 2.23 -3.57
N SER A 139 18.53 2.14 -3.81
CA SER A 139 19.23 3.01 -4.79
C SER A 139 19.10 2.51 -6.23
N LEU A 140 18.87 1.21 -6.42
CA LEU A 140 18.75 0.56 -7.73
C LEU A 140 17.31 0.44 -8.22
N LEU A 141 16.35 0.30 -7.30
CA LEU A 141 14.96 0.16 -7.66
C LEU A 141 14.55 1.45 -8.39
N PRO A 142 14.09 1.35 -9.65
CA PRO A 142 13.33 2.43 -10.25
C PRO A 142 12.21 2.73 -9.27
N THR A 143 12.03 4.00 -8.93
CA THR A 143 10.80 4.51 -8.31
C THR A 143 9.64 3.76 -8.93
N GLY A 144 8.92 2.93 -8.16
CA GLY A 144 7.96 1.97 -8.71
C GLY A 144 6.79 2.65 -9.42
N LYS A 145 5.55 2.36 -9.02
CA LYS A 145 4.39 3.17 -9.44
C LYS A 145 4.53 4.69 -9.14
N SER A 146 5.60 5.10 -8.47
CA SER A 146 6.02 6.47 -8.22
C SER A 146 6.91 7.11 -9.31
N SER A 147 7.41 6.39 -10.34
CA SER A 147 8.02 7.05 -11.52
C SER A 147 7.47 6.73 -12.89
N ASP A 148 6.73 5.64 -13.08
CA ASP A 148 5.95 5.46 -14.30
C ASP A 148 4.48 5.77 -14.03
N LYS A 149 4.00 6.90 -14.59
CA LYS A 149 2.68 7.49 -14.33
C LYS A 149 1.60 6.84 -15.19
N ASP A 150 1.38 5.57 -14.98
CA ASP A 150 0.20 4.90 -15.51
C ASP A 150 -1.04 5.33 -14.72
N ILE A 151 -1.92 6.11 -15.34
CA ILE A 151 -3.15 6.58 -14.69
C ILE A 151 -4.11 5.40 -14.52
N GLU A 152 -4.55 5.13 -13.29
CA GLU A 152 -5.50 4.07 -12.99
C GLU A 152 -6.89 4.60 -12.66
N ILE A 153 -7.85 4.24 -13.51
CA ILE A 153 -9.24 4.68 -13.40
C ILE A 153 -10.14 3.48 -13.07
N LEU A 154 -10.86 3.57 -11.96
CA LEU A 154 -11.91 2.61 -11.62
C LEU A 154 -13.24 3.02 -12.26
N VAL A 155 -13.80 2.18 -13.13
CA VAL A 155 -15.11 2.40 -13.75
C VAL A 155 -16.12 1.49 -13.10
N ILE A 156 -17.19 2.05 -12.52
CA ILE A 156 -18.24 1.29 -11.84
C ILE A 156 -19.55 1.44 -12.59
N GLY A 157 -20.24 0.32 -12.81
CA GLY A 157 -21.55 0.30 -13.46
C GLY A 157 -21.50 0.23 -14.99
N ALA A 158 -20.34 -0.09 -15.56
CA ALA A 158 -20.16 -0.40 -16.98
C ALA A 158 -19.25 -1.63 -17.15
N ASP A 159 -19.30 -2.24 -18.33
CA ASP A 159 -18.46 -3.39 -18.69
C ASP A 159 -17.25 -2.97 -19.54
N HIS A 160 -16.12 -3.66 -19.39
CA HIS A 160 -14.93 -3.44 -20.21
C HIS A 160 -15.13 -3.66 -21.72
N GLN A 161 -16.15 -4.45 -22.09
CA GLN A 161 -16.55 -4.73 -23.47
C GLN A 161 -17.64 -3.78 -23.97
N ASP A 162 -17.99 -2.74 -23.21
CA ASP A 162 -19.01 -1.79 -23.63
C ASP A 162 -18.63 -1.16 -25.00
N PRO A 163 -19.53 -1.21 -26.01
CA PRO A 163 -19.22 -0.75 -27.36
C PRO A 163 -18.87 0.74 -27.43
N GLN A 164 -19.49 1.58 -26.59
CA GLN A 164 -19.21 3.02 -26.64
C GLN A 164 -17.87 3.36 -26.03
N PHE A 165 -17.52 2.76 -24.88
CA PHE A 165 -16.17 2.90 -24.34
C PHE A 165 -15.13 2.39 -25.33
N THR A 166 -15.40 1.26 -26.00
CA THR A 166 -14.53 0.71 -27.05
C THR A 166 -14.29 1.75 -28.15
N GLN A 167 -15.37 2.33 -28.68
CA GLN A 167 -15.29 3.30 -29.76
C GLN A 167 -14.57 4.59 -29.34
N VAL A 168 -14.79 5.08 -28.11
CA VAL A 168 -14.07 6.26 -27.58
C VAL A 168 -12.58 5.98 -27.49
N PHE A 169 -12.17 4.83 -26.94
CA PHE A 169 -10.75 4.52 -26.76
C PHE A 169 -10.04 4.23 -28.09
N GLU A 170 -10.73 3.66 -29.08
CA GLU A 170 -10.20 3.55 -30.44
C GLU A 170 -10.01 4.92 -31.09
N GLN A 171 -10.92 5.87 -30.86
CA GLN A 171 -10.75 7.27 -31.29
C GLN A 171 -9.53 7.91 -30.61
N TRP A 172 -9.32 7.68 -29.31
CA TRP A 172 -8.17 8.19 -28.59
C TRP A 172 -6.84 7.65 -29.15
N GLN A 173 -6.79 6.35 -29.41
CA GLN A 173 -5.61 5.72 -30.00
C GLN A 173 -5.30 6.28 -31.39
N THR A 174 -6.31 6.41 -32.24
CA THR A 174 -6.13 6.81 -33.64
C THR A 174 -5.90 8.32 -33.81
N GLN A 175 -6.51 9.16 -32.99
CA GLN A 175 -6.46 10.62 -33.14
C GLN A 175 -5.42 11.29 -32.24
N SER A 176 -5.17 10.74 -31.06
CA SER A 176 -4.30 11.34 -30.03
C SER A 176 -3.13 10.46 -29.61
N GLY A 177 -3.08 9.21 -30.10
CA GLY A 177 -2.04 8.24 -29.73
C GLY A 177 -2.15 7.70 -28.30
N ILE A 178 -3.25 7.97 -27.60
CA ILE A 178 -3.44 7.57 -26.19
C ILE A 178 -3.90 6.11 -26.15
N ARG A 179 -3.09 5.24 -25.56
CA ARG A 179 -3.37 3.81 -25.34
C ARG A 179 -4.12 3.61 -24.04
N ALA A 180 -5.35 3.12 -24.16
CA ALA A 180 -6.17 2.74 -23.03
C ALA A 180 -6.17 1.22 -22.83
N LEU A 181 -5.65 0.74 -21.70
CA LEU A 181 -5.78 -0.67 -21.31
C LEU A 181 -7.09 -0.87 -20.56
N ARG A 182 -7.93 -1.79 -21.05
CA ARG A 182 -9.20 -2.15 -20.41
C ARG A 182 -9.11 -3.50 -19.73
N ARG A 183 -9.53 -3.59 -18.47
CA ARG A 183 -9.64 -4.87 -17.76
C ARG A 183 -10.86 -4.89 -16.85
N THR A 184 -11.37 -6.09 -16.58
CA THR A 184 -12.31 -6.29 -15.48
C THR A 184 -11.61 -5.99 -14.16
N PHE A 185 -12.30 -5.24 -13.31
CA PHE A 185 -11.88 -4.98 -11.95
C PHE A 185 -11.91 -6.27 -11.15
N THR A 186 -10.72 -6.65 -10.69
CA THR A 186 -10.53 -7.55 -9.56
C THR A 186 -9.47 -6.90 -8.69
N ILE A 187 -9.52 -7.16 -7.38
CA ILE A 187 -8.48 -6.68 -6.47
C ILE A 187 -7.10 -7.17 -6.93
N VAL A 188 -7.03 -8.40 -7.47
CA VAL A 188 -5.80 -8.97 -8.05
C VAL A 188 -5.30 -8.16 -9.24
N ASN A 189 -6.17 -7.79 -10.20
CA ASN A 189 -5.78 -6.99 -11.36
C ASN A 189 -5.35 -5.57 -11.00
N LEU A 190 -5.99 -4.96 -9.99
CA LEU A 190 -5.57 -3.67 -9.46
C LEU A 190 -4.15 -3.75 -8.88
N LEU A 191 -3.84 -4.83 -8.16
CA LEU A 191 -2.61 -4.98 -7.40
C LEU A 191 -1.45 -5.61 -8.20
N GLN A 192 -1.72 -6.43 -9.21
CA GLN A 192 -0.69 -6.97 -10.10
C GLN A 192 -0.30 -5.92 -11.14
N TYR A 193 0.80 -5.22 -10.88
CA TYR A 193 1.41 -4.26 -11.79
C TYR A 193 2.52 -4.93 -12.61
N ARG A 194 2.13 -5.77 -13.57
CA ARG A 194 3.01 -6.28 -14.62
C ARG A 194 2.24 -6.34 -15.93
N PRO A 195 1.98 -5.20 -16.56
CA PRO A 195 1.27 -5.22 -17.82
C PRO A 195 2.12 -5.87 -18.90
N LEU A 196 1.48 -6.72 -19.70
CA LEU A 196 2.11 -7.38 -20.85
C LEU A 196 2.17 -6.45 -22.08
N VAL A 197 1.54 -5.28 -21.99
CA VAL A 197 1.34 -4.32 -23.07
C VAL A 197 1.45 -2.92 -22.47
N ASP A 198 2.20 -2.04 -23.12
CA ASP A 198 2.31 -0.64 -22.73
C ASP A 198 0.95 0.08 -22.88
N TYR A 199 0.65 0.98 -21.94
CA TYR A 199 -0.52 1.85 -21.99
C TYR A 199 -0.22 3.17 -21.27
N GLU A 200 -1.00 4.22 -21.53
CA GLU A 200 -0.94 5.47 -20.75
C GLU A 200 -2.01 5.51 -19.66
N ILE A 201 -3.18 4.91 -19.92
CA ILE A 201 -4.31 4.91 -18.99
C ILE A 201 -4.89 3.50 -18.86
N ARG A 202 -5.07 3.02 -17.64
CA ARG A 202 -5.71 1.74 -17.34
C ARG A 202 -7.10 1.95 -16.74
N PHE A 203 -8.11 1.42 -17.42
CA PHE A 203 -9.48 1.39 -16.96
C PHE A 203 -9.84 0.02 -16.40
N LEU A 204 -10.26 0.00 -15.13
CA LEU A 204 -10.69 -1.19 -14.40
C LEU A 204 -12.21 -1.16 -14.24
N PHE A 205 -12.92 -2.04 -14.96
CA PHE A 205 -14.40 -2.05 -15.01
C PHE A 205 -14.98 -3.03 -13.99
N GLY A 206 -15.78 -2.53 -13.06
CA GLY A 206 -16.37 -3.31 -11.99
C GLY A 206 -17.82 -2.95 -11.68
N SER A 207 -18.37 -3.65 -10.68
CA SER A 207 -19.71 -3.45 -10.18
C SER A 207 -19.69 -2.90 -8.75
N PHE A 208 -20.78 -2.23 -8.35
CA PHE A 208 -20.95 -1.73 -6.98
C PHE A 208 -20.88 -2.83 -5.91
N ALA A 209 -21.23 -4.07 -6.27
CA ALA A 209 -21.18 -5.21 -5.36
C ALA A 209 -19.76 -5.60 -4.95
N GLN A 210 -18.75 -5.26 -5.77
CA GLN A 210 -17.35 -5.57 -5.51
C GLN A 210 -16.67 -4.53 -4.59
N LEU A 211 -17.37 -3.46 -4.22
CA LEU A 211 -16.85 -2.38 -3.37
C LEU A 211 -17.36 -2.54 -1.94
N ASP A 212 -16.65 -3.36 -1.17
CA ASP A 212 -16.91 -3.54 0.26
C ASP A 212 -16.19 -2.47 1.11
N GLN A 213 -16.71 -2.19 2.31
CA GLN A 213 -16.13 -1.17 3.21
C GLN A 213 -14.73 -1.49 3.72
N LYS A 214 -14.33 -2.77 3.75
CA LYS A 214 -13.01 -3.20 4.24
C LYS A 214 -11.93 -3.05 3.15
N THR A 215 -12.27 -3.22 1.89
CA THR A 215 -11.35 -3.17 0.74
C THR A 215 -11.28 -1.80 0.09
N LEU A 216 -12.32 -0.97 0.23
CA LEU A 216 -12.39 0.39 -0.30
C LEU A 216 -11.16 1.26 0.03
N PRO A 217 -10.66 1.33 1.28
CA PRO A 217 -9.46 2.10 1.59
C PRO A 217 -8.21 1.65 0.82
N ASN A 218 -8.10 0.36 0.50
CA ASN A 218 -6.97 -0.19 -0.25
C ASN A 218 -7.09 0.10 -1.74
N ILE A 219 -8.32 0.13 -2.26
CA ILE A 219 -8.62 0.52 -3.65
C ILE A 219 -8.35 2.01 -3.84
N GLU A 220 -8.84 2.85 -2.93
CA GLU A 220 -8.66 4.31 -2.94
C GLU A 220 -7.18 4.72 -3.03
N ARG A 221 -6.28 3.99 -2.37
CA ARG A 221 -4.82 4.29 -2.40
C ARG A 221 -4.14 3.96 -3.72
N ARG A 222 -4.79 3.23 -4.62
CA ARG A 222 -4.17 2.66 -5.82
C ARG A 222 -4.72 3.20 -7.13
N ILE A 223 -5.87 3.86 -7.08
CA ILE A 223 -6.53 4.46 -8.23
C ILE A 223 -6.35 5.99 -8.18
N ASP A 224 -6.26 6.58 -9.35
CA ASP A 224 -6.09 8.03 -9.54
C ASP A 224 -7.42 8.72 -9.83
N GLY A 225 -8.43 7.97 -10.24
CA GLY A 225 -9.76 8.48 -10.54
C GLY A 225 -10.83 7.39 -10.51
N MET A 226 -12.08 7.82 -10.37
CA MET A 226 -13.24 6.93 -10.44
C MET A 226 -14.30 7.47 -11.38
N ILE A 227 -14.91 6.59 -12.16
CA ILE A 227 -16.04 6.88 -13.04
C ILE A 227 -17.23 6.07 -12.55
N VAL A 228 -18.36 6.74 -12.33
CA VAL A 228 -19.60 6.12 -11.87
C VAL A 228 -20.64 6.23 -12.98
N VAL A 229 -20.97 5.10 -13.60
CA VAL A 229 -22.00 4.97 -14.62
C VAL A 229 -23.29 4.47 -13.96
N SER A 230 -24.38 5.23 -14.09
CA SER A 230 -25.67 4.89 -13.51
C SER A 230 -26.79 5.71 -14.15
N GLU A 231 -28.03 5.22 -14.09
CA GLU A 231 -29.22 6.02 -14.44
C GLU A 231 -29.39 7.22 -13.49
N HIS A 232 -28.94 7.08 -12.24
CA HIS A 232 -28.99 8.12 -11.21
C HIS A 232 -27.63 8.24 -10.50
N PRO A 233 -26.63 8.83 -11.17
CA PRO A 233 -25.24 8.78 -10.69
C PRO A 233 -25.05 9.53 -9.36
N GLU A 234 -25.83 10.58 -9.09
CA GLU A 234 -25.76 11.31 -7.80
C GLU A 234 -26.15 10.44 -6.60
N VAL A 235 -27.21 9.63 -6.75
CA VAL A 235 -27.70 8.73 -5.70
C VAL A 235 -26.69 7.61 -5.46
N SER A 236 -26.17 7.03 -6.55
CA SER A 236 -25.15 5.98 -6.52
C SER A 236 -23.85 6.49 -5.88
N LEU A 237 -23.42 7.71 -6.22
CA LEU A 237 -22.25 8.34 -5.64
C LEU A 237 -22.43 8.64 -4.15
N LYS A 238 -23.61 9.10 -3.72
CA LYS A 238 -23.88 9.37 -2.30
C LYS A 238 -23.76 8.09 -1.46
N LYS A 239 -24.30 6.96 -1.95
CA LYS A 239 -24.16 5.65 -1.30
C LYS A 239 -22.72 5.14 -1.26
N LEU A 240 -21.93 5.50 -2.26
CA LEU A 240 -20.53 5.10 -2.36
C LEU A 240 -19.63 5.98 -1.47
N ARG A 241 -19.83 7.30 -1.49
CA ARG A 241 -19.14 8.26 -0.61
C ARG A 241 -19.38 7.99 0.87
N SER A 242 -20.58 7.55 1.26
CA SER A 242 -20.83 7.15 2.64
C SER A 242 -20.04 5.91 3.09
N LYS A 243 -19.43 5.18 2.16
CA LYS A 243 -18.58 4.01 2.41
C LYS A 243 -17.08 4.29 2.24
N MET A 244 -16.72 5.38 1.57
CA MET A 244 -15.33 5.80 1.34
C MET A 244 -14.83 6.62 2.53
N ALA A 245 -13.65 6.29 3.04
CA ALA A 245 -13.19 6.83 4.32
C ALA A 245 -12.53 8.22 4.20
N THR A 246 -11.90 8.56 3.08
CA THR A 246 -11.07 9.80 3.04
C THR A 246 -10.64 10.32 1.65
N ALA A 247 -11.13 9.76 0.55
CA ALA A 247 -10.52 10.02 -0.76
C ALA A 247 -10.89 11.36 -1.40
N HIS A 248 -9.88 12.22 -1.62
CA HIS A 248 -9.91 13.36 -2.54
C HIS A 248 -9.81 12.91 -4.02
N ILE A 249 -10.18 11.67 -4.32
CA ILE A 249 -10.07 11.08 -5.66
C ILE A 249 -11.11 11.76 -6.56
N PRO A 250 -10.73 12.24 -7.75
CA PRO A 250 -11.66 12.77 -8.74
C PRO A 250 -12.71 11.73 -9.09
N VAL A 251 -13.97 12.17 -9.12
CA VAL A 251 -15.07 11.31 -9.55
C VAL A 251 -15.79 11.94 -10.73
N LEU A 252 -15.86 11.22 -11.85
CA LEU A 252 -16.75 11.53 -12.95
C LEU A 252 -18.06 10.77 -12.79
N MET A 253 -19.17 11.49 -12.90
CA MET A 253 -20.50 10.92 -12.98
C MET A 253 -20.91 10.87 -14.44
N VAL A 254 -21.29 9.67 -14.90
CA VAL A 254 -21.74 9.45 -16.27
C VAL A 254 -23.15 8.88 -16.22
N ASP A 255 -24.05 9.49 -16.98
CA ASP A 255 -25.39 8.98 -17.15
C ASP A 255 -25.34 7.71 -18.01
N ASP A 256 -26.01 6.65 -17.58
CA ASP A 256 -26.07 5.37 -18.31
C ASP A 256 -26.57 5.53 -19.75
N ARG A 257 -27.40 6.56 -20.02
CA ARG A 257 -27.84 6.89 -21.39
C ARG A 257 -26.69 7.32 -22.30
N ASP A 258 -25.66 7.98 -21.76
CA ASP A 258 -24.50 8.42 -22.55
C ASP A 258 -23.59 7.25 -22.92
N VAL A 259 -23.64 6.16 -22.15
CA VAL A 259 -22.94 4.90 -22.44
C VAL A 259 -23.77 3.98 -23.34
N ARG A 260 -25.10 4.00 -23.26
CA ARG A 260 -25.96 3.11 -24.04
C ARG A 260 -26.49 3.68 -25.37
N GLN A 261 -26.54 5.00 -25.53
CA GLN A 261 -27.04 5.64 -26.76
C GLN A 261 -25.90 6.18 -27.65
N GLY A 262 -25.64 5.53 -28.79
CA GLY A 262 -24.51 5.90 -29.67
C GLY A 262 -24.56 7.35 -30.20
N SER A 263 -25.74 7.97 -30.26
CA SER A 263 -25.89 9.39 -30.61
C SER A 263 -25.23 10.35 -29.62
N ARG A 264 -24.85 9.87 -28.44
CA ARG A 264 -24.23 10.65 -27.35
C ARG A 264 -22.75 10.35 -27.15
N LEU A 265 -22.14 9.58 -28.04
CA LEU A 265 -20.72 9.23 -27.99
C LEU A 265 -19.80 10.45 -27.84
N ALA A 266 -20.12 11.55 -28.52
CA ALA A 266 -19.35 12.79 -28.44
C ALA A 266 -19.37 13.41 -27.02
N ASN A 267 -20.51 13.30 -26.32
CA ASN A 267 -20.64 13.77 -24.94
C ASN A 267 -19.81 12.90 -23.99
N LEU A 268 -19.88 11.57 -24.16
CA LEU A 268 -19.08 10.62 -23.38
C LEU A 268 -17.58 10.87 -23.59
N ASN A 269 -17.13 10.99 -24.84
CA ASN A 269 -15.74 11.27 -25.19
C ASN A 269 -15.24 12.57 -24.53
N LYS A 270 -16.01 13.66 -24.67
CA LYS A 270 -15.66 14.95 -24.06
C LYS A 270 -15.56 14.85 -22.53
N ALA A 271 -16.55 14.23 -21.88
CA ALA A 271 -16.57 14.08 -20.43
C ALA A 271 -15.37 13.26 -19.93
N LEU A 272 -14.99 12.19 -20.64
CA LEU A 272 -13.84 11.37 -20.31
C LEU A 272 -12.53 12.15 -20.47
N LEU A 273 -12.34 12.90 -21.57
CA LEU A 273 -11.14 13.71 -21.78
C LEU A 273 -10.97 14.82 -20.73
N ASP A 274 -12.06 15.53 -20.41
CA ASP A 274 -12.04 16.57 -19.37
C ASP A 274 -11.73 15.97 -17.99
N PHE A 275 -12.24 14.76 -17.73
CA PHE A 275 -11.92 14.03 -16.51
C PHE A 275 -10.46 13.55 -16.47
N MET A 276 -9.91 13.05 -17.57
CA MET A 276 -8.50 12.65 -17.63
C MET A 276 -7.56 13.84 -17.36
N ARG A 277 -7.89 15.04 -17.87
CA ARG A 277 -7.13 16.26 -17.55
C ARG A 277 -7.16 16.60 -16.06
N LEU A 278 -8.31 16.45 -15.42
CA LEU A 278 -8.45 16.66 -13.98
C LEU A 278 -7.60 15.67 -13.17
N VAL A 279 -7.66 14.39 -13.54
CA VAL A 279 -6.86 13.32 -12.89
C VAL A 279 -5.37 13.55 -13.10
N GLN A 280 -4.96 13.91 -14.32
CA GLN A 280 -3.57 14.24 -14.64
C GLN A 280 -3.06 15.41 -13.79
N LEU A 281 -3.83 16.50 -13.68
CA LEU A 281 -3.44 17.67 -12.90
C LEU A 281 -3.31 17.34 -11.40
N GLN A 282 -4.19 16.50 -10.86
CA GLN A 282 -4.07 16.06 -9.47
C GLN A 282 -2.90 15.10 -9.25
N THR A 283 -2.69 14.14 -10.15
CA THR A 283 -1.58 13.19 -10.07
C THR A 283 -0.25 13.91 -10.23
N GLU A 284 -0.14 14.90 -11.11
CA GLU A 284 1.00 15.82 -11.24
C GLU A 284 1.25 16.64 -9.96
N ALA A 285 0.21 17.20 -9.35
CA ALA A 285 0.34 17.91 -8.08
C ALA A 285 0.76 17.00 -6.91
N ALA A 286 0.39 15.72 -6.94
CA ALA A 286 0.80 14.72 -5.97
C ALA A 286 2.22 14.17 -6.23
N THR A 287 2.65 14.10 -7.48
CA THR A 287 3.98 13.61 -7.89
C THR A 287 5.04 14.69 -7.71
N GLY A 288 5.69 14.62 -6.56
CA GLY A 288 6.63 15.62 -6.05
C GLY A 288 6.55 15.71 -4.53
N ALA A 289 5.40 15.34 -3.95
CA ALA A 289 5.32 14.97 -2.57
C ALA A 289 5.74 13.51 -2.44
N THR A 290 7.03 13.26 -2.19
CA THR A 290 7.35 12.12 -1.33
C THR A 290 6.54 12.37 -0.07
N THR A 291 5.48 11.59 0.16
CA THR A 291 4.91 11.47 1.49
C THR A 291 5.93 10.72 2.33
N VAL A 292 7.05 11.39 2.63
CA VAL A 292 7.71 11.19 3.91
C VAL A 292 6.61 11.47 4.91
N PHE A 293 6.17 10.43 5.60
CA PHE A 293 5.23 10.56 6.71
C PHE A 293 5.69 11.76 7.52
N LYS A 294 4.93 12.86 7.47
CA LYS A 294 5.25 14.01 8.30
C LYS A 294 5.00 13.51 9.71
N LYS A 295 6.09 13.24 10.43
CA LYS A 295 6.12 13.01 11.88
C LYS A 295 5.01 13.84 12.47
N LYS A 296 3.99 13.20 13.06
CA LYS A 296 3.00 13.93 13.85
C LYS A 296 3.79 14.55 14.99
N VAL A 297 4.20 15.81 14.81
CA VAL A 297 4.83 16.58 15.87
C VAL A 297 3.77 16.64 16.95
N LYS A 298 3.96 15.85 18.02
CA LYS A 298 3.14 15.97 19.23
C LYS A 298 3.08 17.47 19.53
N PRO A 299 1.88 18.07 19.64
CA PRO A 299 1.77 19.51 19.82
C PRO A 299 2.65 19.88 21.00
N VAL A 300 3.67 20.71 20.74
CA VAL A 300 4.57 21.18 21.79
C VAL A 300 3.69 21.81 22.84
N LYS A 301 3.69 21.26 24.06
CA LYS A 301 2.95 21.80 25.19
C LYS A 301 3.43 23.24 25.39
N LYS A 302 2.66 24.23 24.92
CA LYS A 302 3.02 25.63 25.10
C LYS A 302 2.96 25.94 26.59
N LYS A 303 4.10 26.30 27.17
CA LYS A 303 4.17 26.87 28.51
C LYS A 303 3.39 28.19 28.49
N THR A 304 2.34 28.28 29.28
CA THR A 304 1.74 29.57 29.63
C THR A 304 1.98 29.76 31.12
N ALA A 305 2.72 30.82 31.45
CA ALA A 305 2.96 31.23 32.82
C ALA A 305 1.94 32.32 33.16
N PHE A 306 1.12 32.07 34.18
CA PHE A 306 0.31 33.11 34.81
C PHE A 306 0.51 32.96 36.33
N PHE A 307 1.09 33.99 36.97
CA PHE A 307 1.37 34.04 38.41
C PHE A 307 2.15 32.83 38.98
N GLY A 308 3.26 32.44 38.33
CA GLY A 308 4.23 31.51 38.93
C GLY A 308 3.80 30.04 39.06
N LEU A 309 2.59 29.67 38.65
CA LEU A 309 2.13 28.28 38.61
C LEU A 309 2.20 27.74 37.19
N VAL A 310 3.04 26.73 36.97
CA VAL A 310 3.13 26.00 35.69
C VAL A 310 2.02 24.95 35.66
N SER A 311 1.07 25.07 34.73
CA SER A 311 0.07 24.04 34.49
C SER A 311 0.10 23.55 33.05
N TRP A 312 -0.17 22.26 32.85
CA TRP A 312 -0.21 21.61 31.55
C TRP A 312 -1.67 21.41 31.14
N ARG A 313 -2.12 22.02 30.04
CA ARG A 313 -3.42 21.66 29.42
C ARG A 313 -3.20 20.74 28.24
N VAL A 314 -3.91 19.62 28.24
CA VAL A 314 -4.08 18.73 27.08
C VAL A 314 -5.30 19.26 26.31
N LYS A 315 -5.16 19.44 25.01
CA LYS A 315 -6.30 19.66 24.10
C LYS A 315 -6.63 18.34 23.43
#